data_AF-A0A3M9L5C4-F1
#
_entry.id   AF-A0A3M9L5C4-F1
#
_cell.length_a   1.000
_cell.length_b   1.000
_cell.length_c   1.000
_cell.angle_alpha   90.00
_cell.angle_beta   90.00
_cell.angle_gamma   90.00
#
_symmetry.space_group_name_H-M   'P 1'
#
loop_
_entity.id
_entity.type
_entity.pdbx_description
1 polymer ?
#
loop_
_entity_poly.entity_id
_entity_poly.type
_entity_poly.pdbx_seq_one_letter_code
_entity_poly.pdbx_strand_id
1 'polypeptide(L)'
;MITFCQRNDIAFLGLFGSFSRREQTRDSDIDLLVSFSETKSLIDHIRMEEELEDLLGIKVDLVTEKSLSPYISSHIRQDLKILYCEG
;
A
#
# COMPACT_ATOMS: atom_id res chain seq x y z
N MET A 1 3.69 -3.41 -11.87
CA MET A 1 3.66 -2.38 -10.80
C MET A 1 3.36 -0.99 -11.33
N ILE A 2 4.22 -0.33 -12.13
CA ILE A 2 3.95 1.04 -12.63
C ILE A 2 2.62 1.16 -13.40
N THR A 3 2.35 0.24 -14.32
CA THR A 3 1.09 0.21 -15.09
C THR A 3 -0.14 -0.01 -14.20
N PHE A 4 0.01 -0.79 -13.12
CA PHE A 4 -1.05 -1.00 -12.13
C PHE A 4 -1.36 0.32 -11.41
N CYS A 5 -0.33 1.05 -10.97
CA CYS A 5 -0.51 2.33 -10.28
C CYS A 5 -1.23 3.35 -11.17
N GLN A 6 -0.78 3.50 -12.42
CA GLN A 6 -1.37 4.47 -13.35
C GLN A 6 -2.82 4.14 -13.70
N ARG A 7 -3.16 2.86 -13.93
CA ARG A 7 -4.53 2.45 -14.26
C ARG A 7 -5.51 2.66 -13.10
N ASN A 8 -5.00 2.61 -11.87
CA ASN A 8 -5.80 2.71 -10.66
C ASN A 8 -5.77 4.11 -10.04
N ASP A 9 -5.28 5.13 -10.75
CA ASP A 9 -5.18 6.52 -10.27
C ASP A 9 -4.45 6.63 -8.92
N ILE A 10 -3.43 5.77 -8.72
CA ILE A 10 -2.59 5.79 -7.53
C ILE A 10 -1.61 6.95 -7.69
N ALA A 11 -1.67 7.93 -6.79
CA ALA A 11 -0.73 9.04 -6.72
C ALA A 11 0.52 8.68 -5.90
N PHE A 12 0.38 7.78 -4.91
CA PHE A 12 1.49 7.32 -4.08
C PHE A 12 1.30 5.86 -3.69
N LEU A 13 2.38 5.08 -3.75
CA LEU A 13 2.45 3.73 -3.19
C LEU A 13 3.77 3.56 -2.43
N GLY A 14 3.68 3.13 -1.17
CA GLY A 14 4.84 2.83 -0.35
C GLY A 14 4.67 1.52 0.40
N LEU A 15 5.75 0.79 0.59
CA LEU A 15 5.81 -0.38 1.47
C LEU A 15 6.12 0.08 2.89
N PHE A 16 5.37 -0.41 3.87
CA PHE A 16 5.64 -0.19 5.28
C PHE A 16 5.43 -1.47 6.10
N GLY A 17 5.52 -1.39 7.42
CA GLY A 17 5.19 -2.51 8.31
C GLY A 17 6.32 -3.53 8.50
N SER A 18 5.96 -4.76 8.83
CA SER A 18 6.93 -5.80 9.25
C SER A 18 7.97 -6.13 8.16
N PHE A 19 7.60 -5.94 6.89
CA PHE A 19 8.48 -6.10 5.72
C PHE A 19 9.59 -5.04 5.65
N SER A 20 9.36 -3.82 6.13
CA SER A 20 10.43 -2.80 6.18
C SER A 20 11.39 -3.04 7.35
N ARG A 21 10.94 -3.69 8.44
CA ARG A 21 11.73 -3.99 9.64
C ARG A 21 12.46 -5.33 9.64
N ARG A 22 12.31 -6.16 8.61
CA ARG A 22 12.93 -7.51 8.47
C ARG A 22 12.50 -8.52 9.56
N GLU A 23 11.36 -8.31 10.18
CA GLU A 23 10.78 -9.22 11.20
C GLU A 23 9.75 -10.20 10.62
N GLN A 24 9.61 -10.23 9.30
CA GLN A 24 8.61 -11.04 8.61
C GLN A 24 8.78 -12.54 8.88
N THR A 25 7.67 -13.21 9.15
CA THR A 25 7.57 -14.67 9.12
C THR A 25 7.05 -15.10 7.74
N ARG A 26 6.98 -16.41 7.47
CA ARG A 26 6.43 -16.92 6.20
C ARG A 26 4.95 -16.60 5.99
N ASP A 27 4.25 -16.21 7.06
CA ASP A 27 2.82 -15.91 7.06
C ASP A 27 2.54 -14.39 7.14
N SER A 28 3.55 -13.54 6.95
CA SER A 28 3.38 -12.09 7.03
C SER A 28 2.75 -11.52 5.76
N ASP A 29 1.70 -10.72 5.94
CA ASP A 29 1.07 -9.91 4.90
C ASP A 29 2.00 -8.73 4.51
N ILE A 30 1.83 -8.19 3.30
CA ILE A 30 2.54 -7.01 2.81
C ILE A 30 1.68 -5.77 3.06
N ASP A 31 2.14 -4.89 3.96
CA ASP A 31 1.45 -3.62 4.25
C ASP A 31 1.85 -2.53 3.24
N LEU A 32 0.89 -2.05 2.44
CA LEU A 32 1.09 -1.03 1.42
C LEU A 32 0.32 0.25 1.72
N LEU A 33 1.01 1.37 1.80
CA LEU A 33 0.41 2.68 1.98
C LEU A 33 0.10 3.25 0.62
N VAL A 34 -1.16 3.60 0.39
CA VAL A 34 -1.64 4.14 -0.88
C VAL A 34 -2.28 5.52 -0.71
N SER A 35 -2.04 6.39 -1.69
CA SER A 35 -2.85 7.58 -1.91
C SER A 35 -3.31 7.61 -3.36
N PHE A 36 -4.51 8.14 -3.60
CA PHE A 36 -5.14 8.20 -4.91
C PHE A 36 -5.30 9.65 -5.33
N SER A 37 -5.09 9.93 -6.61
CA SER A 37 -5.39 11.24 -7.21
C SER A 37 -6.91 11.47 -7.31
N GLU A 38 -7.67 10.40 -7.46
CA GLU A 38 -9.13 10.41 -7.54
C GLU A 38 -9.81 9.66 -6.37
N THR A 39 -11.09 9.93 -6.14
CA THR A 39 -11.85 9.22 -5.10
C THR A 39 -12.12 7.78 -5.52
N LYS A 40 -11.78 6.82 -4.66
CA LYS A 40 -12.03 5.39 -4.86
C LYS A 40 -13.14 4.89 -3.93
N SER A 41 -13.97 4.00 -4.45
CA SER A 41 -14.96 3.31 -3.63
C SER A 41 -14.30 2.18 -2.82
N LEU A 42 -15.01 1.70 -1.80
CA LEU A 42 -14.56 0.51 -1.04
C LEU A 42 -14.43 -0.73 -1.95
N ILE A 43 -15.27 -0.85 -2.97
CA ILE A 43 -15.20 -1.98 -3.92
C ILE A 43 -13.93 -1.87 -4.78
N ASP A 44 -13.56 -0.67 -5.22
CA ASP A 44 -12.31 -0.47 -5.97
C ASP A 44 -11.11 -0.82 -5.10
N HIS A 45 -11.15 -0.45 -3.81
CA HIS A 45 -10.11 -0.78 -2.86
C HIS A 45 -9.90 -2.28 -2.71
N ILE A 46 -10.97 -3.03 -2.45
CA ILE A 46 -10.92 -4.50 -2.32
C ILE A 46 -10.39 -5.14 -3.60
N ARG A 47 -10.83 -4.68 -4.77
CA ARG A 47 -10.33 -5.19 -6.05
C ARG A 47 -8.84 -4.95 -6.25
N MET A 48 -8.34 -3.80 -5.82
CA MET A 48 -6.91 -3.49 -5.90
C MET A 48 -6.09 -4.37 -4.95
N GLU A 49 -6.60 -4.65 -3.74
CA GLU A 49 -5.99 -5.62 -2.82
C GLU A 49 -5.90 -6.99 -3.47
N GLU A 50 -7.03 -7.56 -3.92
CA GLU A 50 -7.07 -8.88 -4.57
C GLU A 50 -6.12 -8.96 -5.78
N GLU A 51 -6.09 -7.92 -6.62
CA GLU A 51 -5.18 -7.88 -7.77
C GLU A 51 -3.70 -7.83 -7.33
N LEU A 52 -3.37 -7.10 -6.27
CA LEU A 52 -2.01 -7.05 -5.74
C LEU A 52 -1.60 -8.38 -5.12
N GLU A 53 -2.51 -9.06 -4.42
CA GLU A 53 -2.30 -10.40 -3.89
C GLU A 53 -2.01 -11.41 -5.00
N ASP A 54 -2.80 -11.39 -6.07
CA ASP A 54 -2.61 -12.25 -7.25
C ASP A 54 -1.26 -11.96 -7.94
N LEU A 55 -0.86 -10.69 -8.04
CA LEU A 55 0.39 -10.29 -8.67
C LEU A 55 1.63 -10.65 -7.83
N LEU A 56 1.53 -10.60 -6.51
CA LEU A 56 2.65 -10.82 -5.58
C LEU A 56 2.71 -12.25 -5.05
N GLY A 57 1.60 -13.00 -5.09
CA GLY A 57 1.46 -14.34 -4.52
C GLY A 57 1.51 -14.36 -2.99
N ILE A 58 1.32 -13.21 -2.35
CA ILE A 58 1.35 -12.99 -0.90
C ILE A 58 0.18 -12.07 -0.58
N LYS A 59 -0.42 -12.25 0.59
CA LYS A 59 -1.48 -11.35 1.08
C LYS A 59 -1.02 -9.90 1.17
N VAL A 60 -1.93 -8.98 0.90
CA VAL A 60 -1.66 -7.54 0.82
C VAL A 60 -2.71 -6.82 1.65
N ASP A 61 -2.24 -6.03 2.61
CA ASP A 61 -3.08 -5.05 3.34
C ASP A 61 -2.85 -3.68 2.72
N LEU A 62 -3.84 -3.15 2.01
CA LEU A 62 -3.75 -1.85 1.37
C LEU A 62 -4.33 -0.80 2.33
N VAL A 63 -3.50 0.12 2.78
CA VAL A 63 -3.92 1.14 3.75
C VAL A 63 -3.92 2.49 3.07
N THR A 64 -5.04 3.20 3.13
CA THR A 64 -5.11 4.57 2.59
C THR A 64 -4.43 5.57 3.53
N GLU A 65 -3.73 6.56 2.98
CA GLU A 65 -3.12 7.61 3.82
C GLU A 65 -4.17 8.35 4.67
N LYS A 66 -5.39 8.50 4.14
CA LYS A 66 -6.51 9.16 4.82
C LYS A 66 -7.04 8.38 6.04
N SER A 67 -6.86 7.06 6.09
CA SER A 67 -7.28 6.23 7.23
C SER A 67 -6.25 6.18 8.36
N LEU A 68 -5.05 6.75 8.16
CA LEU A 68 -4.02 6.74 9.19
C LEU A 68 -4.29 7.78 10.29
N SER A 69 -4.22 7.32 11.53
CA SER A 69 -4.11 8.22 12.68
C SER A 69 -2.81 9.03 12.59
N PRO A 70 -2.81 10.34 12.96
CA PRO A 70 -1.61 11.17 12.98
C PRO A 70 -0.42 10.57 13.76
N TYR A 71 -0.72 9.82 14.82
CA TYR A 71 0.29 9.12 15.64
C TYR A 71 0.96 7.96 14.90
N ILE A 72 0.19 7.24 14.08
CA ILE A 72 0.67 6.10 13.28
C ILE A 72 1.41 6.61 12.04
N SER A 73 0.94 7.69 11.41
CA SER A 73 1.60 8.30 10.23
C SER A 73 3.06 8.65 10.51
N SER A 74 3.36 9.18 11.70
CA SER A 74 4.74 9.52 12.10
C SER A 74 5.66 8.30 12.17
N HIS A 75 5.17 7.17 12.69
CA HIS A 75 5.94 5.92 12.77
C HIS A 75 6.09 5.27 11.39
N ILE A 76 5.03 5.23 10.59
CA ILE A 76 5.06 4.66 9.24
C ILE A 76 6.08 5.41 8.37
N ARG A 77 6.11 6.74 8.44
CA ARG A 77 7.03 7.58 7.67
C ARG A 77 8.51 7.26 7.90
N GLN A 78 8.89 6.73 9.07
CA GLN A 78 10.29 6.41 9.36
C GLN A 78 10.78 5.18 8.58
N ASP A 79 9.90 4.21 8.34
CA ASP A 79 10.24 2.95 7.67
C ASP A 79 9.62 2.83 6.26
N LEU A 80 9.02 3.91 5.75
CA LEU A 80 8.29 3.92 4.49
C LEU A 80 9.26 3.82 3.32
N LYS A 81 9.15 2.75 2.54
CA LYS A 81 9.89 2.60 1.30
C LYS A 81 8.99 2.95 0.11
N ILE A 82 9.27 4.07 -0.51
CA ILE A 82 8.51 4.55 -1.68
C ILE A 82 8.71 3.58 -2.84
N LEU A 83 7.61 3.04 -3.35
CA LEU A 83 7.57 2.17 -4.53
C LEU A 83 7.12 2.95 -5.77
N TYR A 84 6.21 3.91 -5.59
CA TYR A 84 5.67 4.74 -6.65
C TYR A 84 5.25 6.11 -6.09
N CYS A 85 5.54 7.16 -6.86
CA CYS A 85 5.02 8.50 -6.64
C CYS A 85 4.73 9.10 -8.02
N GLU A 86 3.50 9.55 -8.22
CA GLU A 86 3.14 10.39 -9.36
C GLU A 86 3.88 11.72 -9.21
N GLY A 87 4.46 12.22 -10.30
CA GLY A 87 5.32 13.41 -10.33
C GLY A 87 4.67 14.57 -11.04
#